data_AF-A0A0S7Z3P4-F1
#
_entry.id   AF-A0A0S7Z3P4-F1
#
_cell.length_a   1.000
_cell.length_b   1.000
_cell.length_c   1.000
_cell.angle_alpha   90.00
_cell.angle_beta   90.00
_cell.angle_gamma   90.00
#
_symmetry.space_group_name_H-M   'P 1'
#
loop_
_entity.id
_entity.type
_entity.pdbx_description
1 polymer ?
#
loop_
_entity_poly.entity_id
_entity_poly.type
_entity_poly.pdbx_seq_one_letter_code
_entity_poly.pdbx_strand_id
1 'polypeptide(L)'
;MARAHIEPYVETNVAWKRMTLPGFGKGMRYKMLSFDTDTGACSMKVMFEPGYQLPPGMSYSEMEMFVLSGSLTIGETVHGPGAYFFVPAGVCMPALVAPRGAQVLMYYNYGEPSFVESDSDHPDAERHRYTAVNAYDDLSWTSTNFYPATASGCLVKVLKFDERTQAFTFLYCMTPNFWQDNISYHDCAEESYHIWGGGYFWRPPYINHGAFACKNGTLALGRTDSQLYNHFHFNPWTTAEENLSRAASRIQHWKPELYEWVATGDHNHPVDFEYPDSHGHAHGDVPHHHGNHDYGHSHGPGRRRVRRKK
;
A
#
# COMPACT_ATOMS: atom_id res chain seq x y z
N MET A 1 -6.44 -6.44 8.83
CA MET A 1 -5.01 -6.66 8.50
C MET A 1 -4.32 -7.24 9.72
N ALA A 2 -3.68 -8.40 9.59
CA ALA A 2 -2.87 -9.01 10.64
C ALA A 2 -1.40 -8.56 10.61
N ARG A 3 -1.04 -7.65 9.69
CA ARG A 3 0.29 -7.08 9.62
C ARG A 3 0.65 -6.36 10.93
N ALA A 4 1.79 -6.74 11.51
CA ALA A 4 2.25 -6.20 12.79
C ALA A 4 2.86 -4.80 12.62
N HIS A 5 2.72 -3.94 13.64
CA HIS A 5 3.48 -2.68 13.75
C HIS A 5 4.98 -2.97 13.83
N ILE A 6 5.74 -2.36 12.94
CA ILE A 6 7.19 -2.54 12.80
C ILE A 6 7.85 -1.16 12.79
N GLU A 7 8.60 -0.80 13.83
CA GLU A 7 9.29 0.50 13.90
C GLU A 7 10.34 0.56 15.04
N PRO A 8 11.64 0.80 14.77
CA PRO A 8 12.31 0.75 13.47
C PRO A 8 12.73 -0.69 13.09
N TYR A 9 12.80 -0.97 11.79
CA TYR A 9 13.39 -2.21 11.26
C TYR A 9 14.66 -1.93 10.46
N VAL A 10 15.76 -2.56 10.85
CA VAL A 10 17.07 -2.40 10.22
C VAL A 10 17.40 -3.66 9.42
N GLU A 11 17.04 -3.65 8.14
CA GLU A 11 17.17 -4.82 7.26
C GLU A 11 18.61 -5.26 7.01
N THR A 12 19.59 -4.36 7.17
CA THR A 12 21.01 -4.64 6.87
C THR A 12 21.59 -5.78 7.69
N ASN A 13 21.02 -6.04 8.87
CA ASN A 13 21.42 -7.13 9.77
C ASN A 13 20.77 -8.48 9.45
N VAL A 14 19.85 -8.51 8.48
CA VAL A 14 19.06 -9.69 8.14
C VAL A 14 19.66 -10.38 6.91
N ALA A 15 19.78 -11.71 6.97
CA ALA A 15 20.27 -12.50 5.85
C ALA A 15 19.25 -12.57 4.70
N TRP A 16 19.75 -12.61 3.48
CA TRP A 16 18.93 -12.83 2.29
C TRP A 16 18.34 -14.24 2.25
N LYS A 17 17.03 -14.33 2.02
CA LYS A 17 16.32 -15.59 1.73
C LYS A 17 16.22 -15.80 0.22
N ARG A 18 16.18 -17.05 -0.22
CA ARG A 18 15.94 -17.38 -1.64
C ARG A 18 14.45 -17.30 -1.93
N MET A 19 14.07 -16.71 -3.06
CA MET A 19 12.70 -16.86 -3.56
C MET A 19 12.51 -18.29 -4.06
N THR A 20 11.42 -18.93 -3.61
CA THR A 20 11.11 -20.33 -3.93
C THR A 20 9.66 -20.53 -4.36
N LEU A 21 8.88 -19.45 -4.43
CA LEU A 21 7.53 -19.50 -4.95
C LEU A 21 7.56 -19.87 -6.44
N PRO A 22 6.56 -20.62 -6.94
CA PRO A 22 6.49 -21.02 -8.35
C PRO A 22 6.58 -19.83 -9.31
N GLY A 23 7.13 -20.07 -10.49
CA GLY A 23 7.27 -19.05 -11.55
C GLY A 23 8.50 -18.14 -11.41
N PHE A 24 9.01 -17.92 -10.19
CA PHE A 24 10.21 -17.11 -10.01
C PHE A 24 11.49 -17.92 -10.33
N GLY A 25 12.33 -17.36 -11.19
CA GLY A 25 13.60 -17.97 -11.59
C GLY A 25 14.61 -18.10 -10.45
N LYS A 26 15.64 -18.93 -10.65
CA LYS A 26 16.79 -18.97 -9.73
C LYS A 26 17.52 -17.63 -9.75
N GLY A 27 18.00 -17.19 -8.59
CA GLY A 27 18.77 -15.94 -8.45
C GLY A 27 17.97 -14.74 -7.95
N MET A 28 16.68 -14.89 -7.69
CA MET A 28 15.92 -13.91 -6.91
C MET A 28 16.06 -14.19 -5.41
N ARG A 29 16.46 -13.18 -4.66
CA ARG A 29 16.53 -13.21 -3.19
C ARG A 29 15.74 -12.07 -2.60
N TYR A 30 15.28 -12.24 -1.36
CA TYR A 30 14.54 -11.21 -0.66
C TYR A 30 14.90 -11.11 0.81
N LYS A 31 14.62 -9.94 1.38
CA LYS A 31 14.47 -9.70 2.81
C LYS A 31 13.04 -9.21 3.02
N MET A 32 12.32 -9.88 3.90
CA MET A 32 10.98 -9.46 4.26
C MET A 32 11.06 -8.20 5.12
N LEU A 33 10.30 -7.17 4.76
CA LEU A 33 10.20 -5.91 5.50
C LEU A 33 8.92 -5.92 6.34
N SER A 34 7.79 -6.29 5.75
CA SER A 34 6.53 -6.55 6.44
C SER A 34 5.71 -7.63 5.73
N PHE A 35 4.82 -8.30 6.46
CA PHE A 35 4.02 -9.41 5.97
C PHE A 35 2.66 -9.39 6.66
N ASP A 36 1.58 -9.46 5.88
CA ASP A 36 0.24 -9.72 6.40
C ASP A 36 -0.03 -11.23 6.35
N THR A 37 -0.24 -11.84 7.50
CA THR A 37 -0.47 -13.29 7.61
C THR A 37 -1.84 -13.73 7.13
N ASP A 38 -2.80 -12.81 7.00
CA ASP A 38 -4.16 -13.16 6.58
C ASP A 38 -4.25 -13.27 5.05
N THR A 39 -3.58 -12.38 4.33
CA THR A 39 -3.69 -12.24 2.87
C THR A 39 -2.43 -12.65 2.11
N GLY A 40 -1.27 -12.67 2.77
CA GLY A 40 0.02 -12.84 2.11
C GLY A 40 0.61 -11.56 1.52
N ALA A 41 -0.11 -10.43 1.59
CA ALA A 41 0.38 -9.12 1.17
C ALA A 41 1.69 -8.80 1.89
N CYS A 42 2.69 -8.30 1.16
CA CYS A 42 4.02 -8.14 1.71
C CYS A 42 4.83 -6.99 1.11
N SER A 43 5.78 -6.50 1.90
CA SER A 43 6.78 -5.51 1.50
C SER A 43 8.15 -6.18 1.59
N MET A 44 8.93 -6.13 0.51
CA MET A 44 10.21 -6.82 0.41
C MET A 44 11.28 -5.92 -0.17
N LYS A 45 12.50 -6.06 0.35
CA LYS A 45 13.70 -5.70 -0.42
C LYS A 45 14.14 -6.93 -1.19
N VAL A 46 14.30 -6.80 -2.50
CA VAL A 46 14.65 -7.89 -3.41
C VAL A 46 16.01 -7.64 -4.04
N MET A 47 16.79 -8.70 -4.19
CA MET A 47 18.01 -8.72 -4.97
C MET A 47 17.84 -9.72 -6.12
N PHE A 48 17.99 -9.21 -7.33
CA PHE A 48 18.19 -10.02 -8.52
C PHE A 48 19.70 -10.22 -8.70
N GLU A 49 20.15 -11.47 -8.65
CA GLU A 49 21.55 -11.82 -8.91
C GLU A 49 21.92 -11.53 -10.38
N PRO A 50 23.21 -11.31 -10.69
CA PRO A 50 23.68 -11.15 -12.06
C PRO A 50 23.23 -12.31 -12.95
N GLY A 51 22.63 -11.97 -14.10
CA GLY A 51 22.10 -12.93 -15.06
C GLY A 51 20.69 -13.43 -14.74
N TYR A 52 20.02 -12.89 -13.70
CA TYR A 52 18.62 -13.21 -13.43
C TYR A 52 17.74 -12.88 -14.64
N GLN A 53 16.80 -13.78 -14.93
CA GLN A 53 15.84 -13.68 -16.02
C GLN A 53 14.48 -14.15 -15.53
N LEU A 54 13.44 -13.44 -15.96
CA LEU A 54 12.04 -13.79 -15.79
C LEU A 54 11.37 -13.62 -17.17
N PRO A 55 10.66 -14.62 -17.70
CA PRO A 55 9.98 -14.48 -18.98
C PRO A 55 8.84 -13.45 -18.89
N PRO A 56 8.23 -13.07 -20.02
CA PRO A 56 7.00 -12.29 -19.99
C PRO A 56 5.94 -12.97 -19.12
N GLY A 57 5.16 -12.19 -18.39
CA GLY A 57 4.12 -12.75 -17.55
C GLY A 57 3.42 -11.74 -16.66
N MET A 58 2.46 -12.24 -15.90
CA MET A 58 1.59 -11.45 -15.03
C MET A 58 1.62 -11.97 -13.59
N SER A 59 1.07 -11.18 -12.67
CA SER A 59 0.85 -11.53 -11.26
C SER A 59 -0.64 -11.38 -10.94
N TYR A 60 -1.20 -12.29 -10.13
CA TYR A 60 -2.55 -12.17 -9.60
C TYR A 60 -2.67 -11.16 -8.45
N SER A 61 -1.56 -10.76 -7.85
CA SER A 61 -1.51 -9.62 -6.93
C SER A 61 -0.95 -8.40 -7.66
N GLU A 62 -1.62 -7.26 -7.47
CA GLU A 62 -1.07 -5.95 -7.77
C GLU A 62 0.29 -5.79 -7.10
N MET A 63 1.24 -5.20 -7.84
CA MET A 63 2.63 -5.08 -7.45
C MET A 63 3.21 -3.70 -7.75
N GLU A 64 3.94 -3.15 -6.79
CA GLU A 64 4.81 -1.99 -7.01
C GLU A 64 6.28 -2.41 -6.94
N MET A 65 7.11 -1.84 -7.82
CA MET A 65 8.55 -2.06 -7.82
C MET A 65 9.31 -0.75 -7.92
N PHE A 66 10.32 -0.57 -7.08
CA PHE A 66 11.22 0.60 -7.11
C PHE A 66 12.69 0.16 -7.18
N VAL A 67 13.42 0.61 -8.19
CA VAL A 67 14.83 0.25 -8.36
C VAL A 67 15.72 1.09 -7.43
N LEU A 68 16.39 0.43 -6.49
CA LEU A 68 17.32 1.05 -5.55
C LEU A 68 18.74 1.17 -6.14
N SER A 69 19.21 0.11 -6.80
CA SER A 69 20.58 0.02 -7.32
C SER A 69 20.68 -1.01 -8.46
N GLY A 70 21.72 -0.88 -9.28
CA GLY A 70 21.89 -1.72 -10.47
C GLY A 70 20.94 -1.29 -11.59
N SER A 71 20.57 -2.23 -12.45
CA SER A 71 19.66 -1.95 -13.57
C SER A 71 18.89 -3.20 -13.98
N LEU A 72 17.63 -2.99 -14.39
CA LEU A 72 16.77 -3.99 -15.00
C LEU A 72 16.55 -3.66 -16.47
N THR A 73 16.53 -4.66 -17.34
CA THR A 73 16.00 -4.54 -18.69
C THR A 73 14.61 -5.15 -18.69
N ILE A 74 13.58 -4.36 -19.01
CA ILE A 74 12.20 -4.81 -19.13
C ILE A 74 11.77 -4.60 -20.58
N GLY A 75 11.55 -5.70 -21.30
CA GLY A 75 11.39 -5.66 -22.76
C GLY A 75 12.66 -5.10 -23.41
N GLU A 76 12.54 -3.97 -24.09
CA GLU A 76 13.65 -3.29 -24.78
C GLU A 76 14.28 -2.16 -23.96
N THR A 77 13.68 -1.79 -22.82
CA THR A 77 14.07 -0.59 -22.06
C THR A 77 14.92 -0.95 -20.85
N VAL A 78 15.98 -0.15 -20.62
CA VAL A 78 16.84 -0.28 -19.43
C VAL A 78 16.39 0.72 -18.37
N HIS A 79 16.14 0.23 -17.16
CA HIS A 79 15.67 0.97 -16.02
C HIS A 79 16.72 0.93 -14.89
N GLY A 80 17.23 2.11 -14.54
CA GLY A 80 18.20 2.31 -13.46
C GLY A 80 17.55 2.71 -12.13
N PRO A 81 18.36 3.14 -11.15
CA PRO A 81 17.88 3.62 -9.86
C PRO A 81 16.86 4.76 -10.02
N GLY A 82 15.80 4.73 -9.22
CA GLY A 82 14.69 5.71 -9.31
C GLY A 82 13.54 5.25 -10.20
N ALA A 83 13.74 4.24 -11.05
CA ALA A 83 12.64 3.65 -11.82
C ALA A 83 11.60 3.02 -10.87
N TYR A 84 10.36 3.44 -11.04
CA TYR A 84 9.18 3.00 -10.31
C TYR A 84 8.17 2.39 -11.28
N PHE A 85 7.55 1.30 -10.86
CA PHE A 85 6.48 0.62 -11.58
C PHE A 85 5.32 0.37 -10.64
N PHE A 86 4.12 0.63 -11.13
CA PHE A 86 2.87 0.12 -10.57
C PHE A 86 2.25 -0.81 -11.60
N VAL A 87 2.07 -2.07 -11.22
CA VAL A 87 1.60 -3.17 -12.08
C VAL A 87 0.30 -3.71 -11.46
N PRO A 88 -0.87 -3.34 -12.02
CA PRO A 88 -2.15 -3.90 -11.59
C PRO A 88 -2.18 -5.44 -11.69
N ALA A 89 -3.05 -6.09 -10.91
CA ALA A 89 -3.25 -7.53 -11.02
C ALA A 89 -3.65 -7.91 -12.46
N GLY A 90 -3.11 -9.03 -12.96
CA GLY A 90 -3.39 -9.54 -14.31
C GLY A 90 -2.66 -8.81 -15.45
N VAL A 91 -1.97 -7.71 -15.17
CA VAL A 91 -1.21 -6.97 -16.19
C VAL A 91 0.06 -7.74 -16.54
N CYS A 92 0.16 -8.16 -17.81
CA CYS A 92 1.33 -8.80 -18.37
C CYS A 92 2.47 -7.81 -18.57
N MET A 93 3.61 -8.10 -17.97
CA MET A 93 4.87 -7.40 -18.13
C MET A 93 5.75 -8.12 -19.17
N PRO A 94 6.54 -7.39 -19.97
CA PRO A 94 7.58 -7.98 -20.80
C PRO A 94 8.63 -8.74 -19.98
N ALA A 95 9.48 -9.51 -20.66
CA ALA A 95 10.60 -10.19 -20.04
C ALA A 95 11.46 -9.23 -19.21
N LEU A 96 11.85 -9.66 -18.01
CA LEU A 96 12.71 -8.92 -17.10
C LEU A 96 14.07 -9.61 -17.02
N VAL A 97 15.13 -8.85 -17.26
CA VAL A 97 16.52 -9.33 -17.18
C VAL A 97 17.34 -8.41 -16.29
N ALA A 98 18.19 -8.97 -15.44
CA ALA A 98 19.16 -8.22 -14.64
C ALA A 98 20.60 -8.67 -14.97
N PRO A 99 21.20 -8.20 -16.09
CA PRO A 99 22.48 -8.74 -16.57
C PRO A 99 23.61 -8.60 -15.55
N ARG A 100 23.65 -7.48 -14.83
CA ARG A 100 24.62 -7.19 -13.76
C ARG A 100 24.02 -7.26 -12.35
N GLY A 101 22.78 -7.73 -12.25
CA GLY A 101 22.00 -7.73 -11.01
C GLY A 101 21.40 -6.36 -10.68
N ALA A 102 20.47 -6.36 -9.73
CA ALA A 102 19.81 -5.17 -9.21
C ALA A 102 19.28 -5.40 -7.79
N GLN A 103 19.11 -4.32 -7.04
CA GLN A 103 18.30 -4.33 -5.82
C GLN A 103 17.09 -3.44 -6.01
N VAL A 104 15.93 -3.95 -5.60
CA VAL A 104 14.65 -3.26 -5.74
C VAL A 104 13.87 -3.36 -4.43
N LEU A 105 12.91 -2.47 -4.25
CA LEU A 105 11.78 -2.69 -3.34
C LEU A 105 10.66 -3.32 -4.17
N MET A 106 9.98 -4.32 -3.62
CA MET A 106 8.76 -4.88 -4.20
C MET A 106 7.68 -4.89 -3.13
N TYR A 107 6.49 -4.45 -3.51
CA TYR A 107 5.31 -4.44 -2.67
C TYR A 107 4.21 -5.21 -3.37
N TYR A 108 3.63 -6.20 -2.68
CA TYR A 108 2.43 -6.90 -3.13
C TYR A 108 1.29 -6.50 -2.21
N ASN A 109 0.27 -5.86 -2.77
CA ASN A 109 -0.66 -5.04 -1.99
C ASN A 109 -1.78 -5.84 -1.33
N TYR A 110 -2.26 -6.89 -2.00
CA TYR A 110 -3.46 -7.61 -1.59
C TYR A 110 -3.28 -9.13 -1.50
N GLY A 111 -2.15 -9.67 -1.97
CA GLY A 111 -1.88 -11.10 -1.95
C GLY A 111 -0.40 -11.42 -1.88
N GLU A 112 -0.08 -12.72 -1.81
CA GLU A 112 1.29 -13.18 -1.89
C GLU A 112 1.94 -12.92 -3.27
N PRO A 113 3.29 -12.87 -3.34
CA PRO A 113 3.97 -12.78 -4.62
C PRO A 113 3.59 -13.93 -5.56
N SER A 114 3.20 -13.59 -6.79
CA SER A 114 2.81 -14.59 -7.78
C SER A 114 3.40 -14.25 -9.14
N PHE A 115 3.63 -15.27 -9.96
CA PHE A 115 4.04 -15.10 -11.35
C PHE A 115 3.45 -16.21 -12.22
N VAL A 116 2.84 -15.82 -13.32
CA VAL A 116 2.34 -16.71 -14.37
C VAL A 116 2.91 -16.23 -15.69
N GLU A 117 3.66 -17.10 -16.37
CA GLU A 117 4.16 -16.82 -17.71
C GLU A 117 2.98 -16.59 -18.67
N SER A 118 3.02 -15.47 -19.38
CA SER A 118 1.97 -15.03 -20.29
C SER A 118 2.53 -14.01 -21.28
N ASP A 119 1.97 -13.96 -22.48
CA ASP A 119 2.22 -12.93 -23.49
C ASP A 119 1.08 -11.89 -23.57
N SER A 120 0.05 -12.07 -22.73
CA SER A 120 -1.18 -11.29 -22.76
C SER A 120 -1.72 -11.03 -21.36
N ASP A 121 -2.53 -9.98 -21.25
CA ASP A 121 -3.23 -9.62 -20.03
C ASP A 121 -4.30 -10.63 -19.65
N HIS A 122 -4.58 -10.71 -18.35
CA HIS A 122 -5.85 -11.27 -17.90
C HIS A 122 -7.02 -10.46 -18.49
N PRO A 123 -8.16 -11.08 -18.88
CA PRO A 123 -9.30 -10.36 -19.45
C PRO A 123 -9.82 -9.18 -18.61
N ASP A 124 -9.73 -9.32 -17.29
CA ASP A 124 -10.17 -8.30 -16.31
C ASP A 124 -9.03 -7.37 -15.85
N ALA A 125 -7.85 -7.43 -16.47
CA ALA A 125 -6.71 -6.62 -16.06
C ALA A 125 -6.93 -5.14 -16.37
N GLU A 126 -6.74 -4.28 -15.37
CA GLU A 126 -6.87 -2.84 -15.51
C GLU A 126 -5.60 -2.19 -16.09
N ARG A 127 -5.19 -2.57 -17.31
CA ARG A 127 -3.96 -2.08 -17.96
C ARG A 127 -3.83 -0.55 -17.94
N HIS A 128 -4.94 0.17 -18.04
CA HIS A 128 -4.95 1.63 -18.03
C HIS A 128 -4.38 2.26 -16.74
N ARG A 129 -4.32 1.51 -15.63
CA ARG A 129 -3.71 1.95 -14.37
C ARG A 129 -2.20 1.71 -14.31
N TYR A 130 -1.63 0.91 -15.22
CA TYR A 130 -0.18 0.65 -15.26
C TYR A 130 0.61 1.97 -15.35
N THR A 131 1.61 2.11 -14.48
CA THR A 131 2.46 3.30 -14.45
C THR A 131 3.92 2.89 -14.41
N ALA A 132 4.75 3.55 -15.22
CA ALA A 132 6.20 3.45 -15.16
C ALA A 132 6.82 4.84 -15.30
N VAL A 133 7.66 5.21 -14.34
CA VAL A 133 8.30 6.53 -14.29
C VAL A 133 9.65 6.43 -13.61
N ASN A 134 10.62 7.26 -13.99
CA ASN A 134 11.83 7.46 -13.20
C ASN A 134 11.58 8.60 -12.20
N ALA A 135 11.40 8.23 -10.93
CA ALA A 135 11.12 9.17 -9.85
C ALA A 135 12.23 10.22 -9.65
N TYR A 136 13.47 9.93 -10.04
CA TYR A 136 14.57 10.87 -9.90
C TYR A 136 14.59 11.90 -11.03
N ASP A 137 14.43 11.43 -12.27
CA ASP A 137 14.68 12.23 -13.47
C ASP A 137 13.41 12.87 -14.04
N ASP A 138 12.25 12.21 -13.91
CA ASP A 138 11.02 12.62 -14.61
C ASP A 138 10.09 13.49 -13.75
N LEU A 139 10.29 13.49 -12.43
CA LEU A 139 9.42 14.17 -11.47
C LEU A 139 10.13 15.31 -10.75
N SER A 140 9.37 16.34 -10.39
CA SER A 140 9.87 17.48 -9.62
C SER A 140 9.41 17.44 -8.17
N TRP A 141 10.27 17.86 -7.26
CA TRP A 141 9.89 18.02 -5.85
C TRP A 141 8.83 19.09 -5.69
N THR A 142 7.86 18.82 -4.83
CA THR A 142 6.80 19.76 -4.45
C THR A 142 6.71 19.85 -2.93
N SER A 143 6.18 20.96 -2.42
CA SER A 143 5.75 21.01 -1.02
C SER A 143 4.66 19.98 -0.79
N THR A 144 4.58 19.43 0.43
CA THR A 144 3.45 18.58 0.83
C THR A 144 2.13 19.30 0.53
N ASN A 145 1.31 18.70 -0.32
CA ASN A 145 0.03 19.24 -0.77
C ASN A 145 -1.17 18.60 -0.04
N PHE A 146 -0.91 17.76 0.95
CA PHE A 146 -1.90 17.18 1.86
C PHE A 146 -1.89 17.92 3.19
N TYR A 147 -3.08 18.33 3.65
CA TYR A 147 -3.26 19.20 4.81
C TYR A 147 -4.02 18.48 5.94
N PRO A 148 -3.62 18.67 7.21
CA PRO A 148 -2.52 19.49 7.71
C PRO A 148 -1.15 19.01 7.21
N ALA A 149 -0.25 19.94 6.86
CA ALA A 149 1.04 19.62 6.28
C ALA A 149 2.12 19.50 7.37
N THR A 150 3.15 18.68 7.12
CA THR A 150 4.40 18.73 7.88
C THR A 150 5.08 20.10 7.74
N ALA A 151 6.02 20.40 8.63
CA ALA A 151 6.80 21.63 8.59
C ALA A 151 7.51 21.81 7.23
N SER A 152 7.75 23.08 6.88
CA SER A 152 8.54 23.42 5.70
C SER A 152 9.91 22.75 5.73
N GLY A 153 10.35 22.24 4.59
CA GLY A 153 11.56 21.42 4.47
C GLY A 153 11.28 19.93 4.26
N CYS A 154 10.03 19.50 4.39
CA CYS A 154 9.55 18.23 3.85
C CYS A 154 8.99 18.42 2.43
N LEU A 155 9.50 17.66 1.46
CA LEU A 155 9.10 17.72 0.05
C LEU A 155 8.71 16.34 -0.44
N VAL A 156 7.81 16.29 -1.42
CA VAL A 156 7.29 15.03 -1.99
C VAL A 156 7.35 15.00 -3.52
N LYS A 157 7.51 13.79 -4.06
CA LYS A 157 7.23 13.42 -5.45
C LYS A 157 6.21 12.27 -5.44
N VAL A 158 5.00 12.51 -5.92
CA VAL A 158 3.95 11.49 -5.98
C VAL A 158 4.23 10.57 -7.17
N LEU A 159 4.34 9.27 -6.92
CA LEU A 159 4.62 8.24 -7.94
C LEU A 159 3.36 7.53 -8.40
N LYS A 160 2.41 7.33 -7.48
CA LYS A 160 1.09 6.73 -7.73
C LYS A 160 0.09 7.36 -6.79
N PHE A 161 -1.09 7.67 -7.29
CA PHE A 161 -2.24 8.14 -6.52
C PHE A 161 -3.47 7.37 -6.99
N ASP A 162 -4.22 6.82 -6.04
CA ASP A 162 -5.48 6.14 -6.30
C ASP A 162 -6.63 7.07 -5.92
N GLU A 163 -7.37 7.55 -6.91
CA GLU A 163 -8.39 8.59 -6.69
C GLU A 163 -9.53 8.11 -5.79
N ARG A 164 -9.83 6.81 -5.81
CA ARG A 164 -10.93 6.22 -5.07
C ARG A 164 -10.58 6.03 -3.59
N THR A 165 -9.47 5.35 -3.33
CA THR A 165 -9.02 5.07 -1.95
C THR A 165 -8.26 6.23 -1.33
N GLN A 166 -7.77 7.17 -2.16
CA GLN A 166 -6.80 8.21 -1.81
C GLN A 166 -5.43 7.65 -1.37
N ALA A 167 -5.18 6.35 -1.58
CA ALA A 167 -3.92 5.69 -1.32
C ALA A 167 -2.83 6.18 -2.28
N PHE A 168 -1.62 6.39 -1.79
CA PHE A 168 -0.55 6.86 -2.66
C PHE A 168 0.84 6.40 -2.24
N THR A 169 1.70 6.32 -3.26
CA THR A 169 3.13 6.02 -3.13
C THR A 169 3.91 7.24 -3.56
N PHE A 170 4.90 7.63 -2.77
CA PHE A 170 5.64 8.88 -2.97
C PHE A 170 7.08 8.74 -2.53
N LEU A 171 7.99 9.47 -3.18
CA LEU A 171 9.24 9.81 -2.53
C LEU A 171 9.01 11.00 -1.63
N TYR A 172 9.60 10.99 -0.44
CA TYR A 172 9.76 12.18 0.37
C TYR A 172 11.21 12.43 0.71
N CYS A 173 11.56 13.70 0.84
CA CYS A 173 12.80 14.12 1.44
C CYS A 173 12.54 15.14 2.53
N MET A 174 13.43 15.16 3.51
CA MET A 174 13.51 16.24 4.49
C MET A 174 14.87 16.89 4.33
N THR A 175 14.91 18.22 4.34
CA THR A 175 16.16 18.98 4.19
C THR A 175 17.11 18.75 5.37
N PRO A 176 18.42 18.98 5.21
CA PRO A 176 19.34 19.02 6.35
C PRO A 176 18.85 19.96 7.46
N ASN A 177 19.05 19.55 8.71
CA ASN A 177 18.53 20.19 9.93
C ASN A 177 17.01 20.36 9.99
N PHE A 178 16.25 19.49 9.32
CA PHE A 178 14.80 19.46 9.51
C PHE A 178 14.46 19.12 10.97
N TRP A 179 13.47 19.83 11.52
CA TRP A 179 12.96 19.65 12.87
C TRP A 179 11.46 19.96 12.91
N GLN A 180 10.71 19.07 13.55
CA GLN A 180 9.31 19.25 13.88
C GLN A 180 9.03 18.54 15.20
N ASP A 181 8.52 19.27 16.19
CA ASP A 181 8.39 18.83 17.59
C ASP A 181 7.02 18.25 17.95
N ASN A 182 6.07 18.26 17.01
CA ASN A 182 4.75 17.68 17.22
C ASN A 182 4.75 16.16 16.96
N ILE A 183 3.70 15.51 17.46
CA ILE A 183 3.38 14.10 17.21
C ILE A 183 2.29 14.06 16.14
N SER A 184 2.39 13.08 15.24
CA SER A 184 1.36 12.78 14.25
C SER A 184 0.85 11.34 14.37
N TYR A 185 -0.37 11.14 13.89
CA TYR A 185 -0.94 9.85 13.54
C TYR A 185 -1.90 10.03 12.35
N HIS A 186 -2.28 8.92 11.72
CA HIS A 186 -3.09 8.92 10.49
C HIS A 186 -4.28 7.97 10.59
N ASP A 187 -5.29 8.22 9.77
CA ASP A 187 -6.46 7.35 9.60
C ASP A 187 -6.16 6.13 8.69
N CYS A 188 -4.94 6.05 8.15
CA CYS A 188 -4.46 5.05 7.22
C CYS A 188 -3.23 4.31 7.76
N ALA A 189 -2.90 3.16 7.19
CA ALA A 189 -1.58 2.57 7.39
C ALA A 189 -0.54 3.43 6.66
N GLU A 190 0.68 3.44 7.20
CA GLU A 190 1.81 4.13 6.60
C GLU A 190 3.03 3.22 6.65
N GLU A 191 3.75 3.10 5.54
CA GLU A 191 5.06 2.47 5.53
C GLU A 191 6.08 3.29 4.78
N SER A 192 7.34 3.13 5.16
CA SER A 192 8.43 3.81 4.48
C SER A 192 9.72 3.01 4.51
N TYR A 193 10.43 3.05 3.40
CA TYR A 193 11.82 2.60 3.30
C TYR A 193 12.75 3.81 3.12
N HIS A 194 13.69 3.98 4.05
CA HIS A 194 14.68 5.06 3.99
C HIS A 194 15.83 4.65 3.05
N ILE A 195 15.83 5.24 1.85
CA ILE A 195 16.86 5.04 0.82
C ILE A 195 18.18 5.64 1.31
N TRP A 196 18.13 6.83 1.91
CA TRP A 196 19.25 7.47 2.60
C TRP A 196 19.01 7.48 4.11
N GLY A 197 20.00 6.98 4.87
CA GLY A 197 19.90 6.83 6.33
C GLY A 197 19.52 5.41 6.76
N GLY A 198 18.90 4.62 5.88
CA GLY A 198 18.57 3.22 6.13
C GLY A 198 17.41 3.03 7.11
N GLY A 199 16.78 1.86 7.03
CA GLY A 199 15.68 1.47 7.89
C GLY A 199 14.33 1.45 7.20
N TYR A 200 13.39 0.74 7.82
CA TYR A 200 12.03 0.58 7.35
C TYR A 200 11.07 0.67 8.54
N PHE A 201 9.85 1.14 8.28
CA PHE A 201 8.74 1.00 9.21
C PHE A 201 7.45 0.61 8.46
N TRP A 202 6.55 -0.01 9.20
CA TRP A 202 5.13 -0.15 8.84
C TRP A 202 4.31 0.16 10.09
N ARG A 203 3.40 1.13 10.00
CA ARG A 203 2.51 1.54 11.07
C ARG A 203 1.07 1.26 10.67
N PRO A 204 0.28 0.57 11.52
CA PRO A 204 -1.17 0.57 11.35
C PRO A 204 -1.74 1.97 11.65
N PRO A 205 -3.01 2.21 11.28
CA PRO A 205 -3.71 3.44 11.61
C PRO A 205 -3.60 3.81 13.11
N TYR A 206 -3.63 5.12 13.38
CA TYR A 206 -3.71 5.72 14.72
C TYR A 206 -2.48 5.56 15.62
N ILE A 207 -1.39 5.00 15.12
CA ILE A 207 -0.13 4.94 15.85
C ILE A 207 0.57 6.30 15.85
N ASN A 208 0.85 6.80 17.06
CA ASN A 208 1.67 8.00 17.28
C ASN A 208 3.08 7.80 16.74
N HIS A 209 3.58 8.82 16.05
CA HIS A 209 4.97 8.90 15.61
C HIS A 209 5.42 10.37 15.52
N GLY A 210 6.74 10.55 15.36
CA GLY A 210 7.40 11.82 15.60
C GLY A 210 7.91 11.93 17.05
N ALA A 211 8.52 13.04 17.47
CA ALA A 211 8.96 14.19 16.69
C ALA A 211 9.89 13.80 15.51
N PHE A 212 9.92 14.62 14.46
CA PHE A 212 10.74 14.37 13.28
C PHE A 212 12.00 15.23 13.31
N ALA A 213 13.16 14.61 13.11
CA ALA A 213 14.43 15.31 13.05
C ALA A 213 15.37 14.62 12.07
N CYS A 214 16.06 15.39 11.23
CA CYS A 214 17.17 14.85 10.46
C CYS A 214 18.30 15.87 10.31
N LYS A 215 19.50 15.49 10.75
CA LYS A 215 20.68 16.37 10.69
C LYS A 215 21.16 16.55 9.25
N ASN A 216 21.24 15.46 8.49
CA ASN A 216 21.85 15.43 7.16
C ASN A 216 20.84 15.43 6.01
N GLY A 217 19.54 15.50 6.34
CA GLY A 217 18.46 15.23 5.39
C GLY A 217 18.13 13.74 5.29
N THR A 218 17.08 13.41 4.55
CA THR A 218 16.70 12.03 4.23
C THR A 218 16.08 11.95 2.84
N LEU A 219 16.12 10.74 2.25
CA LEU A 219 15.36 10.37 1.08
C LEU A 219 14.73 9.01 1.37
N ALA A 220 13.43 8.91 1.15
CA ALA A 220 12.67 7.71 1.47
C ALA A 220 11.51 7.52 0.49
N LEU A 221 11.09 6.28 0.33
CA LEU A 221 9.86 5.90 -0.37
C LEU A 221 8.79 5.62 0.66
N GLY A 222 7.75 6.46 0.71
CA GLY A 222 6.59 6.33 1.59
C GLY A 222 5.37 5.79 0.84
N ARG A 223 4.50 5.08 1.55
CA ARG A 223 3.24 4.52 1.02
C ARG A 223 2.15 4.60 2.08
N THR A 224 0.93 4.84 1.61
CA THR A 224 -0.30 4.81 2.42
C THR A 224 -1.39 4.04 1.69
N ASP A 225 -2.26 3.40 2.45
CA ASP A 225 -3.39 2.59 1.92
C ASP A 225 -4.71 3.37 1.85
N SER A 226 -4.71 4.63 2.27
CA SER A 226 -5.84 5.55 2.20
C SER A 226 -5.35 7.00 2.30
N GLN A 227 -6.27 7.96 2.43
CA GLN A 227 -5.96 9.38 2.58
C GLN A 227 -4.99 9.63 3.75
N LEU A 228 -3.85 10.26 3.45
CA LEU A 228 -2.91 10.73 4.47
C LEU A 228 -3.40 12.04 5.08
N TYR A 229 -4.21 11.93 6.14
CA TYR A 229 -4.55 13.07 6.99
C TYR A 229 -3.64 13.11 8.23
N ASN A 230 -2.91 14.20 8.42
CA ASN A 230 -1.98 14.35 9.55
C ASN A 230 -2.69 14.91 10.79
N HIS A 231 -2.97 14.06 11.77
CA HIS A 231 -3.51 14.49 13.07
C HIS A 231 -2.38 14.91 14.01
N PHE A 232 -2.08 16.22 14.06
CA PHE A 232 -1.05 16.72 14.97
C PHE A 232 -1.54 16.93 16.42
N HIS A 233 -0.66 16.65 17.40
CA HIS A 233 -0.80 17.02 18.81
C HIS A 233 0.56 17.00 19.54
N PHE A 234 0.55 17.34 20.83
CA PHE A 234 1.74 17.39 21.69
C PHE A 234 1.62 16.49 22.94
N ASN A 235 0.56 15.69 23.05
CA ASN A 235 0.39 14.74 24.15
C ASN A 235 1.06 13.39 23.80
N PRO A 236 2.19 13.01 24.41
CA PRO A 236 2.90 11.77 24.07
C PRO A 236 2.25 10.50 24.63
N TRP A 237 1.19 10.64 25.43
CA TRP A 237 0.59 9.53 26.18
C TRP A 237 -0.71 9.02 25.57
N THR A 238 -1.13 9.51 24.41
CA THR A 238 -2.35 9.01 23.78
C THR A 238 -2.16 7.58 23.26
N THR A 239 -3.20 6.79 23.40
CA THR A 239 -3.31 5.45 22.83
C THR A 239 -3.90 5.50 21.42
N ALA A 240 -3.74 4.41 20.66
CA ALA A 240 -4.37 4.28 19.34
C ALA A 240 -5.90 4.42 19.40
N GLU A 241 -6.54 3.92 20.47
CA GLU A 241 -7.98 4.02 20.68
C GLU A 241 -8.43 5.47 20.95
N GLU A 242 -7.67 6.22 21.76
CA GLU A 242 -7.93 7.64 21.99
C GLU A 242 -7.72 8.46 20.72
N ASN A 243 -6.69 8.13 19.93
CA ASN A 243 -6.41 8.78 18.66
C ASN A 243 -7.52 8.52 17.63
N LEU A 244 -7.99 7.28 17.52
CA LEU A 244 -9.16 6.91 16.72
C LEU A 244 -10.41 7.66 17.19
N SER A 245 -10.67 7.70 18.50
CA SER A 245 -11.81 8.41 19.07
C SER A 245 -11.76 9.92 18.75
N ARG A 246 -10.56 10.52 18.83
CA ARG A 246 -10.33 11.93 18.45
C ARG A 246 -10.55 12.17 16.97
N ALA A 247 -10.11 11.25 16.09
CA ALA A 247 -10.35 11.33 14.66
C ALA A 247 -11.86 11.21 14.33
N ALA A 248 -12.54 10.23 14.92
CA ALA A 248 -13.98 10.01 14.76
C ALA A 248 -14.79 11.23 15.23
N SER A 249 -14.41 11.85 16.36
CA SER A 249 -15.04 13.07 16.84
C SER A 249 -14.96 14.22 15.81
N ARG A 250 -13.87 14.33 15.04
CA ARG A 250 -13.79 15.37 13.97
C ARG A 250 -14.81 15.13 12.86
N ILE A 251 -15.11 13.88 12.49
CA ILE A 251 -16.13 13.57 11.49
C ILE A 251 -17.49 14.11 11.94
N GLN A 252 -17.86 13.90 13.21
CA GLN A 252 -19.08 14.43 13.80
C GLN A 252 -19.17 15.97 13.67
N HIS A 253 -18.06 16.68 13.85
CA HIS A 253 -18.04 18.15 13.79
C HIS A 253 -17.94 18.70 12.35
N TRP A 254 -17.21 18.03 11.46
CA TRP A 254 -16.97 18.50 10.09
C TRP A 254 -18.06 18.06 9.10
N LYS A 255 -18.67 16.90 9.35
CA LYS A 255 -19.67 16.27 8.48
C LYS A 255 -20.86 15.75 9.32
N PRO A 256 -21.57 16.62 10.06
CA PRO A 256 -22.59 16.21 11.03
C PRO A 256 -23.74 15.40 10.40
N GLU A 257 -24.24 15.81 9.24
CA GLU A 257 -25.33 15.09 8.54
C GLU A 257 -24.90 13.72 8.04
N LEU A 258 -23.68 13.61 7.46
CA LEU A 258 -23.14 12.33 7.02
C LEU A 258 -22.87 11.42 8.23
N TYR A 259 -22.35 11.96 9.32
CA TYR A 259 -22.14 11.20 10.55
C TYR A 259 -23.46 10.65 11.08
N GLU A 260 -24.52 11.46 11.15
CA GLU A 260 -25.86 11.02 11.56
C GLU A 260 -26.41 9.94 10.63
N TRP A 261 -26.29 10.13 9.31
CA TRP A 261 -26.71 9.16 8.32
C TRP A 261 -25.99 7.81 8.45
N VAL A 262 -24.67 7.79 8.67
CA VAL A 262 -23.90 6.55 8.89
C VAL A 262 -24.22 5.92 10.24
N ALA A 263 -24.34 6.72 11.31
CA ALA A 263 -24.48 6.23 12.69
C ALA A 263 -25.87 5.62 12.99
N THR A 264 -26.90 5.96 12.21
CA THR A 264 -28.26 5.42 12.39
C THR A 264 -28.40 3.96 11.96
N GLY A 265 -27.40 3.39 11.27
CA GLY A 265 -27.30 1.94 11.03
C GLY A 265 -28.18 1.39 9.91
N ASP A 266 -29.05 2.20 9.31
CA ASP A 266 -29.81 1.83 8.10
C ASP A 266 -28.92 1.70 6.86
N HIS A 267 -27.64 2.12 6.96
CA HIS A 267 -26.72 2.29 5.83
C HIS A 267 -25.27 1.90 6.17
N ASN A 268 -25.05 0.80 6.90
CA ASN A 268 -23.71 0.32 7.30
C ASN A 268 -22.81 -0.19 6.13
N HIS A 269 -23.32 -0.17 4.90
CA HIS A 269 -22.60 -0.49 3.67
C HIS A 269 -22.90 0.58 2.60
N PRO A 270 -22.24 1.75 2.66
CA PRO A 270 -22.40 2.77 1.63
C PRO A 270 -21.98 2.19 0.27
N VAL A 271 -22.82 2.41 -0.75
CA VAL A 271 -22.57 1.99 -2.12
C VAL A 271 -22.12 3.19 -2.92
N ASP A 272 -21.02 3.03 -3.66
CA ASP A 272 -20.58 3.99 -4.66
C ASP A 272 -21.20 3.62 -6.01
N PHE A 273 -21.99 4.53 -6.60
CA PHE A 273 -22.63 4.27 -7.88
C PHE A 273 -21.64 4.26 -9.04
N GLU A 274 -20.46 4.86 -8.89
CA GLU A 274 -19.39 4.83 -9.89
C GLU A 274 -18.65 3.48 -9.86
N TYR A 275 -18.74 2.75 -8.75
CA TYR A 275 -18.11 1.44 -8.53
C TYR A 275 -19.12 0.42 -7.98
N PRO A 276 -20.16 0.05 -8.75
CA PRO A 276 -21.28 -0.75 -8.27
C PRO A 276 -20.89 -2.19 -7.87
N ASP A 277 -19.82 -2.72 -8.45
CA ASP A 277 -19.30 -4.07 -8.20
C ASP A 277 -18.24 -4.10 -7.08
N SER A 278 -17.85 -2.94 -6.56
CA SER A 278 -16.93 -2.82 -5.43
C SER A 278 -17.69 -2.94 -4.12
N HIS A 279 -17.67 -4.13 -3.53
CA HIS A 279 -18.06 -4.29 -2.13
C HIS A 279 -16.92 -3.80 -1.24
N GLY A 280 -16.99 -2.54 -0.82
CA GLY A 280 -15.99 -1.89 0.01
C GLY A 280 -15.75 -2.63 1.32
N HIS A 281 -14.74 -3.49 1.35
CA HIS A 281 -14.11 -3.93 2.58
C HIS A 281 -12.99 -2.94 2.89
N ALA A 282 -12.83 -2.58 4.17
CA ALA A 282 -11.85 -1.61 4.66
C ALA A 282 -10.37 -2.00 4.40
N HIS A 283 -10.11 -3.04 3.60
CA HIS A 283 -8.80 -3.62 3.29
C HIS A 283 -8.58 -3.85 1.78
N GLY A 284 -9.25 -3.09 0.94
CA GLY A 284 -9.11 -3.15 -0.52
C GLY A 284 -10.27 -3.88 -1.18
N ASP A 285 -10.53 -3.53 -2.44
CA ASP A 285 -11.48 -4.26 -3.26
C ASP A 285 -10.87 -5.62 -3.55
N VAL A 286 -11.43 -6.64 -2.91
CA VAL A 286 -11.27 -7.99 -3.42
C VAL A 286 -12.45 -8.16 -4.38
N PRO A 287 -12.22 -8.36 -5.70
CA PRO A 287 -13.29 -8.78 -6.58
C PRO A 287 -13.82 -10.11 -6.06
N HIS A 288 -15.02 -10.10 -5.47
CA HIS A 288 -15.69 -11.35 -5.19
C HIS A 288 -16.15 -11.90 -6.55
N HIS A 289 -15.57 -13.03 -6.96
CA HIS A 289 -16.14 -13.85 -8.02
C HIS A 289 -17.59 -14.15 -7.64
N HIS A 290 -18.55 -13.53 -8.33
CA HIS A 290 -19.91 -14.03 -8.36
C HIS A 290 -19.87 -15.36 -9.14
N GLY A 291 -19.52 -16.43 -8.43
CA GLY A 291 -19.88 -17.77 -8.84
C GLY A 291 -21.39 -17.79 -8.97
N ASN A 292 -21.87 -17.90 -10.20
CA ASN A 292 -23.27 -18.06 -10.55
C ASN A 292 -23.80 -19.30 -9.80
N HIS A 293 -24.35 -19.09 -8.61
CA HIS A 293 -24.93 -20.12 -7.79
C HIS A 293 -26.38 -19.75 -7.53
N ASP A 294 -27.19 -20.09 -8.53
CA ASP A 294 -28.59 -20.47 -8.35
C ASP A 294 -28.67 -21.55 -7.27
N TYR A 295 -28.85 -21.14 -6.01
CA TYR A 295 -29.33 -22.02 -4.95
C TYR A 295 -30.58 -21.43 -4.35
N GLY A 296 -31.71 -22.05 -4.71
CA GLY A 296 -33.04 -21.68 -4.27
C GLY A 296 -33.14 -21.57 -2.75
N HIS A 297 -33.72 -20.46 -2.30
CA HIS A 297 -34.05 -20.22 -0.91
C HIS A 297 -35.10 -21.22 -0.42
N SER A 298 -34.71 -22.17 0.42
CA SER A 298 -35.67 -22.93 1.23
C SER A 298 -36.08 -22.10 2.45
N HIS A 299 -37.30 -21.57 2.44
CA HIS A 299 -37.89 -20.95 3.62
C HIS A 299 -38.13 -21.99 4.72
N GLY A 300 -37.50 -21.81 5.89
CA GLY A 300 -37.80 -22.58 7.10
C GLY A 300 -39.21 -22.27 7.63
N PRO A 301 -39.91 -23.25 8.23
CA PRO A 301 -41.32 -23.10 8.58
C PRO A 301 -41.53 -22.14 9.76
N GLY A 302 -42.40 -21.15 9.53
CA GLY A 302 -42.75 -20.11 10.49
C GLY A 302 -43.39 -20.63 11.78
N ARG A 303 -42.99 -20.03 12.90
CA ARG A 303 -43.62 -20.23 14.21
C ARG A 303 -45.07 -19.74 14.19
N ARG A 304 -46.01 -20.68 14.31
CA ARG A 304 -47.44 -20.43 14.39
C ARG A 304 -47.81 -19.81 15.75
N ARG A 305 -48.23 -18.54 15.75
CA ARG A 305 -48.83 -17.85 16.91
C ARG A 305 -50.12 -18.57 17.34
N VAL A 306 -50.18 -19.04 18.59
CA VAL A 306 -51.41 -19.51 19.23
C VAL A 306 -52.18 -18.31 19.79
N ARG A 307 -53.35 -18.04 19.21
CA ARG A 307 -54.31 -17.03 19.67
C ARG A 307 -55.16 -17.65 20.78
N ARG A 308 -55.11 -17.14 22.02
CA ARG A 308 -56.09 -17.44 23.07
C ARG A 308 -57.40 -16.72 22.74
N LYS A 309 -58.50 -17.47 22.60
CA LYS A 309 -59.87 -16.93 22.62
C LYS A 309 -60.33 -16.79 24.08
N LYS A 310 -60.93 -15.64 24.40
CA LYS A 310 -62.16 -15.60 25.21
C LYS A 310 -63.32 -15.47 24.22
#